data_AF-A0A081BI65-F1
#
_entry.id   AF-A0A081BI65-F1
#
_cell.length_a   1.000
_cell.length_b   1.000
_cell.length_c   1.000
_cell.angle_alpha   90.00
_cell.angle_beta   90.00
_cell.angle_gamma   90.00
#
_symmetry.space_group_name_H-M   'P 1'
#
loop_
_entity.id
_entity.type
_entity.pdbx_description
1 polymer ?
#
loop_
_entity_poly.entity_id
_entity_poly.type
_entity_poly.pdbx_seq_one_letter_code
_entity_poly.pdbx_strand_id
1 'polypeptide(L)'
;MTEKVKVPAWFDDFYKQKSDLGKNDIQLIHGLADLQNRDLRWLDEESSVIKTRPINNQDRFRFIKAIVNGYEVEEQKYVLPMEGTVEKFPGAYRGETAQEQLYAYNDGYRWRINYHLIPKPASKDKVETVTQSQIDNAPAWVKAINPVPIEEADDD
;
A
#
# COMPACT_ATOMS: atom_id res chain seq x y z
N MET A 1 -8.24 -0.52 -27.76
CA MET A 1 -8.13 -1.24 -26.49
C MET A 1 -8.13 -0.21 -25.40
N THR A 2 -9.02 -0.33 -24.42
CA THR A 2 -9.01 0.55 -23.25
C THR A 2 -7.85 0.15 -22.35
N GLU A 3 -7.11 1.13 -21.84
CA GLU A 3 -5.97 0.88 -20.94
C GLU A 3 -6.48 0.30 -19.62
N LYS A 4 -5.82 -0.77 -19.15
CA LYS A 4 -6.12 -1.39 -17.86
C LYS A 4 -5.79 -0.41 -16.74
N VAL A 5 -6.65 -0.36 -15.73
CA VAL A 5 -6.42 0.48 -14.56
C VAL A 5 -5.60 -0.29 -13.54
N LYS A 6 -4.55 0.31 -12.99
CA LYS A 6 -3.85 -0.27 -11.83
C LYS A 6 -4.72 -0.14 -10.60
N VAL A 7 -4.85 -1.19 -9.78
CA VAL A 7 -5.63 -1.19 -8.54
C VAL A 7 -4.85 -1.90 -7.43
N PRO A 8 -5.04 -1.53 -6.16
CA PRO A 8 -4.38 -2.22 -5.06
C PRO A 8 -4.91 -3.66 -4.90
N ALA A 9 -4.09 -4.53 -4.32
CA ALA A 9 -4.43 -5.95 -4.14
C ALA A 9 -5.75 -6.16 -3.37
N TRP A 10 -6.02 -5.33 -2.36
CA TRP A 10 -7.26 -5.41 -1.58
C TRP A 10 -8.52 -5.17 -2.44
N PHE A 11 -8.41 -4.41 -3.54
CA PHE A 11 -9.53 -4.17 -4.45
C PHE A 11 -9.84 -5.41 -5.29
N ASP A 12 -8.82 -6.16 -5.71
CA ASP A 12 -8.99 -7.44 -6.40
C ASP A 12 -9.73 -8.45 -5.51
N ASP A 13 -9.33 -8.56 -4.24
CA ASP A 13 -10.00 -9.39 -3.24
C ASP A 13 -11.47 -8.97 -3.06
N PHE A 14 -11.71 -7.65 -2.88
CA PHE A 14 -13.06 -7.09 -2.77
C PHE A 14 -13.92 -7.41 -4.00
N TYR A 15 -13.37 -7.20 -5.20
CA TYR A 15 -14.09 -7.34 -6.46
C TYR A 15 -14.45 -8.80 -6.75
N LYS A 16 -13.50 -9.72 -6.61
CA LYS A 16 -13.72 -11.16 -6.80
C LYS A 16 -14.80 -11.69 -5.87
N GLN A 17 -14.74 -11.34 -4.58
CA GLN A 17 -15.75 -11.80 -3.63
C GLN A 17 -17.16 -11.31 -3.99
N LYS A 18 -17.31 -10.04 -4.40
CA LYS A 18 -18.63 -9.52 -4.78
C LYS A 18 -19.13 -10.14 -6.09
N SER A 19 -18.23 -10.45 -7.02
CA SER A 19 -18.54 -11.17 -8.25
C SER A 19 -19.04 -12.60 -7.95
N ASP A 20 -18.37 -13.31 -7.04
CA ASP A 20 -18.72 -14.68 -6.62
C ASP A 20 -20.06 -14.74 -5.85
N LEU A 21 -20.42 -13.67 -5.14
CA LEU A 21 -21.75 -13.48 -4.54
C LEU A 21 -22.86 -13.17 -5.57
N GLY A 22 -22.58 -13.29 -6.87
CA GLY A 22 -23.55 -13.10 -7.95
C GLY A 22 -23.91 -11.64 -8.22
N LYS A 23 -23.14 -10.67 -7.70
CA LYS A 23 -23.33 -9.27 -8.09
C LYS A 23 -22.73 -9.04 -9.45
N ASN A 24 -23.55 -8.59 -10.39
CA ASN A 24 -23.05 -8.12 -11.67
C ASN A 24 -22.31 -6.78 -11.50
N ASP A 25 -21.43 -6.46 -12.45
CA ASP A 25 -20.62 -5.24 -12.45
C ASP A 25 -21.46 -3.96 -12.25
N ILE A 26 -22.70 -3.95 -12.75
CA ILE A 26 -23.62 -2.82 -12.61
C ILE A 26 -23.95 -2.55 -11.13
N GLN A 27 -24.21 -3.59 -10.33
CA GLN A 27 -24.49 -3.43 -8.90
C GLN A 27 -23.26 -2.92 -8.13
N LEU A 28 -22.06 -3.35 -8.52
CA LEU A 28 -20.82 -2.87 -7.91
C LEU A 28 -20.55 -1.40 -8.26
N ILE A 29 -20.74 -1.03 -9.53
CA ILE A 29 -20.64 0.36 -9.98
C ILE A 29 -21.66 1.24 -9.25
N HIS A 30 -22.90 0.79 -9.07
CA HIS A 30 -23.90 1.51 -8.29
C HIS A 30 -23.47 1.75 -6.84
N GLY A 31 -22.91 0.73 -6.18
CA GLY A 31 -22.41 0.87 -4.81
C GLY A 31 -21.20 1.80 -4.69
N LEU A 32 -20.31 1.80 -5.68
CA LEU A 32 -19.16 2.70 -5.74
C LEU A 32 -19.58 4.14 -6.06
N ALA A 33 -20.61 4.33 -6.88
CA ALA A 33 -21.15 5.63 -7.25
C ALA A 33 -21.94 6.31 -6.13
N ASP A 34 -22.33 5.57 -5.08
CA ASP A 34 -22.99 6.15 -3.90
C ASP A 34 -21.99 6.96 -3.05
N LEU A 35 -22.03 8.27 -3.24
CA LEU A 35 -21.19 9.24 -2.53
C LEU A 35 -21.46 9.30 -1.01
N GLN A 36 -22.57 8.74 -0.52
CA GLN A 36 -22.82 8.64 0.92
C GLN A 36 -22.04 7.50 1.56
N ASN A 37 -21.64 6.49 0.79
CA ASN A 37 -21.00 5.30 1.32
C ASN A 37 -19.51 5.51 1.58
N ARG A 38 -19.12 6.08 2.71
CA ARG A 38 -17.72 6.44 3.01
C ARG A 38 -16.74 5.28 3.06
N ASP A 39 -17.22 4.05 3.22
CA ASP A 39 -16.37 2.86 3.34
C ASP A 39 -16.81 1.74 2.40
N LEU A 40 -15.83 1.01 1.86
CA LEU A 40 -16.05 -0.32 1.32
C LEU A 40 -15.96 -1.37 2.43
N ARG A 41 -16.95 -2.25 2.47
CA ARG A 41 -17.04 -3.32 3.46
C ARG A 41 -17.22 -4.67 2.80
N TRP A 42 -16.38 -5.62 3.19
CA TRP A 42 -16.44 -6.99 2.71
C TRP A 42 -15.98 -7.97 3.78
N LEU A 43 -16.39 -9.22 3.64
CA LEU A 43 -16.03 -10.26 4.60
C LEU A 43 -14.71 -10.87 4.16
N ASP A 44 -13.72 -10.89 5.01
CA ASP A 44 -12.55 -11.72 4.79
C ASP A 44 -12.91 -13.16 5.12
N GLU A 45 -12.93 -14.05 4.13
CA GLU A 45 -13.40 -15.44 4.31
C GLU A 45 -12.43 -16.27 5.14
N GLU A 46 -11.13 -15.98 5.05
CA GLU A 46 -10.11 -16.70 5.81
C GLU A 46 -10.18 -16.39 7.30
N SER A 47 -10.42 -15.11 7.65
CA SER A 47 -10.46 -14.65 9.03
C SER A 47 -11.87 -14.52 9.61
N SER A 48 -12.91 -14.62 8.76
CA SER A 48 -14.32 -14.32 9.12
C SER A 48 -14.51 -12.91 9.71
N VAL A 49 -13.65 -11.95 9.36
CA VAL A 49 -13.70 -10.56 9.84
C VAL A 49 -14.21 -9.64 8.74
N ILE A 50 -15.04 -8.66 9.10
CA ILE A 50 -15.43 -7.61 8.16
C ILE A 50 -14.26 -6.64 7.98
N LYS A 51 -13.65 -6.66 6.79
CA LYS A 51 -12.69 -5.63 6.36
C LYS A 51 -13.45 -4.37 5.98
N THR A 52 -12.97 -3.24 6.48
CA THR A 52 -13.51 -1.91 6.18
C THR A 52 -12.37 -1.07 5.62
N ARG A 53 -12.59 -0.46 4.46
CA ARG A 53 -11.66 0.52 3.87
C ARG A 53 -12.39 1.81 3.58
N PRO A 54 -11.93 2.96 4.09
CA PRO A 54 -12.46 4.23 3.64
C PRO A 54 -12.18 4.39 2.15
N ILE A 55 -13.07 5.09 1.46
CA ILE A 55 -12.93 5.34 0.02
C ILE A 55 -13.26 6.79 -0.31
N ASN A 56 -12.28 7.48 -0.91
CA ASN A 56 -12.45 8.84 -1.38
C ASN A 56 -13.05 8.87 -2.81
N ASN A 57 -13.37 10.06 -3.31
CA ASN A 57 -13.99 10.19 -4.63
C ASN A 57 -13.06 9.80 -5.77
N GLN A 58 -11.75 10.04 -5.65
CA GLN A 58 -10.79 9.68 -6.69
C GLN A 58 -10.70 8.15 -6.87
N ASP A 59 -10.66 7.43 -5.76
CA ASP A 59 -10.66 5.97 -5.73
C ASP A 59 -11.94 5.38 -6.30
N ARG A 60 -13.11 5.98 -6.03
CA ARG A 60 -14.37 5.55 -6.66
C ARG A 60 -14.29 5.59 -8.18
N PHE A 61 -13.89 6.74 -8.73
CA PHE A 61 -13.78 6.89 -10.18
C PHE A 61 -12.76 5.92 -10.76
N ARG A 62 -11.62 5.74 -10.09
CA ARG A 62 -10.59 4.77 -10.44
C ARG A 62 -11.14 3.35 -10.49
N PHE A 63 -11.84 2.91 -9.43
CA PHE A 63 -12.39 1.56 -9.33
C PHE A 63 -13.55 1.30 -10.29
N ILE A 64 -14.44 2.27 -10.50
CA ILE A 64 -15.48 2.16 -11.55
C ILE A 64 -14.82 1.99 -12.92
N LYS A 65 -13.76 2.76 -13.22
CA LYS A 65 -13.01 2.62 -14.47
C LYS A 65 -12.33 1.26 -14.57
N ALA A 66 -11.80 0.72 -13.47
CA ALA A 66 -11.23 -0.62 -13.40
C ALA A 66 -12.25 -1.73 -13.72
N ILE A 67 -13.47 -1.61 -13.21
CA ILE A 67 -14.55 -2.57 -13.52
C ILE A 67 -14.92 -2.50 -15.01
N VAL A 68 -15.04 -1.29 -15.58
CA VAL A 68 -15.47 -1.11 -16.98
C VAL A 68 -14.39 -1.48 -17.99
N ASN A 69 -13.13 -1.12 -17.73
CA ASN A 69 -12.03 -1.25 -18.68
C ASN A 69 -11.13 -2.47 -18.43
N GLY A 70 -11.35 -3.17 -17.30
CA GLY A 70 -10.41 -4.13 -16.76
C GLY A 70 -9.29 -3.46 -15.96
N TYR A 71 -8.64 -4.25 -15.12
CA TYR A 71 -7.58 -3.79 -14.24
C TYR A 71 -6.40 -4.76 -14.17
N GLU A 72 -5.33 -4.28 -13.57
CA GLU A 72 -4.18 -5.07 -13.12
C GLU A 72 -3.86 -4.72 -11.68
N VAL A 73 -3.44 -5.71 -10.90
CA VAL A 73 -3.10 -5.51 -9.49
C VAL A 73 -1.74 -4.85 -9.37
N GLU A 74 -1.64 -3.80 -8.57
CA GLU A 74 -0.37 -3.16 -8.23
C GLU A 74 0.51 -4.12 -7.46
N GLU A 75 1.80 -4.12 -7.79
CA GLU A 75 2.79 -4.91 -7.06
C GLU A 75 2.93 -4.38 -5.63
N GLN A 76 2.90 -5.28 -4.65
CA GLN A 76 3.07 -4.93 -3.24
C GLN A 76 4.38 -4.17 -3.04
N LYS A 77 4.29 -3.04 -2.33
CA LYS A 77 5.43 -2.21 -1.96
C LYS A 77 5.90 -2.52 -0.55
N TYR A 78 7.21 -2.48 -0.37
CA TYR A 78 7.89 -2.76 0.88
C TYR A 78 8.86 -1.63 1.21
N VAL A 79 9.11 -1.47 2.51
CA VAL A 79 10.31 -0.79 3.01
C VAL A 79 11.27 -1.83 3.56
N LEU A 80 12.57 -1.53 3.51
CA LEU A 80 13.62 -2.44 3.95
C LEU A 80 14.38 -1.84 5.15
N PRO A 81 13.79 -1.85 6.35
CA PRO A 81 14.46 -1.34 7.55
C PRO A 81 15.63 -2.23 7.93
N MET A 82 16.79 -1.62 8.21
CA MET A 82 17.94 -2.34 8.75
C MET A 82 17.76 -2.52 10.25
N GLU A 83 17.73 -3.77 10.71
CA GLU A 83 17.62 -4.09 12.12
C GLU A 83 18.87 -3.63 12.89
N GLY A 84 18.69 -3.17 14.13
CA GLY A 84 19.80 -2.73 14.99
C GLY A 84 20.35 -1.33 14.71
N THR A 85 19.81 -0.59 13.73
CA THR A 85 20.27 0.76 13.38
C THR A 85 19.35 1.86 13.93
N VAL A 86 18.51 1.54 14.92
CA VAL A 86 17.59 2.52 15.51
C VAL A 86 18.37 3.40 16.47
N GLU A 87 18.45 4.68 16.17
CA GLU A 87 19.15 5.68 16.99
C GLU A 87 18.14 6.66 17.59
N LYS A 88 18.35 7.02 18.86
CA LYS A 88 17.55 8.01 19.59
C LYS A 88 18.36 9.28 19.77
N PHE A 89 17.78 10.41 19.44
CA PHE A 89 18.42 11.71 19.60
C PHE A 89 17.45 12.79 20.10
N PRO A 90 17.95 13.87 20.72
CA PRO A 90 17.12 14.99 21.11
C PRO A 90 16.45 15.59 19.86
N GLY A 91 15.12 15.64 19.85
CA GLY A 91 14.36 16.21 18.76
C GLY A 91 14.61 17.72 18.62
N ALA A 92 14.50 18.23 17.38
CA ALA A 92 14.74 19.64 17.06
C ALA A 92 13.76 20.62 17.75
N TYR A 93 12.65 20.12 18.33
CA TYR A 93 11.66 20.93 19.04
C TYR A 93 11.26 20.27 20.38
N ARG A 94 11.25 21.09 21.46
CA ARG A 94 10.52 20.87 22.72
C ARG A 94 10.69 19.52 23.45
N GLY A 95 11.92 19.00 23.58
CA GLY A 95 12.19 17.89 24.49
C GLY A 95 11.60 16.55 24.07
N GLU A 96 11.15 16.43 22.82
CA GLU A 96 10.78 15.16 22.21
C GLU A 96 12.04 14.35 21.92
N THR A 97 11.97 13.02 22.07
CA THR A 97 13.03 12.12 21.59
C THR A 97 12.68 11.69 20.18
N ALA A 98 13.48 12.13 19.21
CA ALA A 98 13.37 11.65 17.85
C ALA A 98 14.07 10.30 17.72
N GLN A 99 13.57 9.47 16.81
CA GLN A 99 14.18 8.20 16.46
C GLN A 99 14.50 8.21 14.96
N GLU A 100 15.63 7.64 14.56
CA GLU A 100 15.96 7.41 13.16
C GLU A 100 16.36 5.95 12.95
N GLN A 101 16.16 5.46 11.74
CA GLN A 101 16.57 4.12 11.33
C GLN A 101 17.10 4.14 9.89
N LEU A 102 18.06 3.25 9.61
CA LEU A 102 18.56 3.02 8.27
C LEU A 102 17.62 2.14 7.46
N TYR A 103 17.42 2.50 6.19
CA TYR A 103 16.65 1.73 5.24
C TYR A 103 17.48 1.47 3.98
N ALA A 104 17.36 0.26 3.45
CA ALA A 104 17.87 -0.06 2.12
C ALA A 104 16.88 0.39 1.05
N TYR A 105 17.40 0.93 -0.04
CA TYR A 105 16.59 1.40 -1.15
C TYR A 105 17.33 1.24 -2.48
N ASN A 106 16.60 1.35 -3.59
CA ASN A 106 17.15 1.27 -4.93
C ASN A 106 16.88 2.55 -5.71
N ASP A 107 17.95 3.25 -6.13
CA ASP A 107 17.86 4.53 -6.86
C ASP A 107 17.61 4.38 -8.37
N GLY A 108 17.24 3.19 -8.83
CA GLY A 108 17.10 2.81 -10.24
C GLY A 108 18.38 2.25 -10.87
N TYR A 109 19.54 2.40 -10.21
CA TYR A 109 20.82 1.90 -10.72
C TYR A 109 21.54 0.99 -9.73
N ARG A 110 21.48 1.31 -8.43
CA ARG A 110 22.22 0.63 -7.37
C ARG A 110 21.42 0.63 -6.06
N TRP A 111 21.73 -0.35 -5.23
CA TRP A 111 21.23 -0.42 -3.87
C TRP A 111 22.05 0.49 -2.95
N ARG A 112 21.36 1.26 -2.11
CA ARG A 112 21.91 2.24 -1.18
C ARG A 112 21.22 2.15 0.17
N ILE A 113 21.75 2.89 1.14
CA ILE A 113 21.29 2.97 2.52
C ILE A 113 21.04 4.45 2.86
N ASN A 114 19.91 4.78 3.49
CA ASN A 114 19.59 6.14 3.94
C ASN A 114 18.91 6.13 5.34
N TYR A 115 19.02 7.24 6.06
CA TYR A 115 18.36 7.45 7.36
C TYR A 115 16.95 8.04 7.19
N HIS A 116 15.99 7.52 7.97
CA HIS A 116 14.63 8.06 8.06
C HIS A 116 14.15 8.17 9.51
N LEU A 117 13.43 9.25 9.81
CA LEU A 117 12.81 9.53 11.12
C LEU A 117 11.63 8.60 11.44
N ILE A 118 11.60 8.04 12.64
CA ILE A 118 10.48 7.35 13.32
C ILE A 118 9.86 8.35 14.32
N PRO A 119 8.52 8.49 14.44
CA PRO A 119 7.45 7.62 13.98
C PRO A 119 6.80 8.16 12.71
N LYS A 120 7.59 8.44 11.67
CA LYS A 120 7.03 8.49 10.32
C LYS A 120 7.23 7.13 9.65
N PRO A 121 6.61 6.02 10.12
CA PRO A 121 6.39 4.92 9.19
C PRO A 121 5.44 5.51 8.15
N ALA A 122 5.93 5.71 6.92
CA ALA A 122 5.10 6.19 5.83
C ALA A 122 4.50 7.61 5.95
N SER A 123 5.23 8.61 6.49
CA SER A 123 4.93 9.96 5.96
C SER A 123 5.34 9.93 4.49
N LYS A 124 4.34 10.01 3.62
CA LYS A 124 4.34 9.83 2.15
C LYS A 124 5.49 10.53 1.39
N ASP A 125 6.27 11.37 2.05
CA ASP A 125 7.23 12.23 1.37
C ASP A 125 8.62 11.66 1.14
N LYS A 126 9.18 10.67 1.88
CA LYS A 126 10.62 10.36 1.71
C LYS A 126 11.15 8.94 1.96
N VAL A 127 10.38 7.92 2.32
CA VAL A 127 10.97 6.56 2.39
C VAL A 127 10.84 5.89 1.03
N GLU A 128 11.97 5.60 0.39
CA GLU A 128 12.00 4.94 -0.91
C GLU A 128 11.48 3.50 -0.78
N THR A 129 10.45 3.19 -1.57
CA THR A 129 9.75 1.90 -1.52
C THR A 129 10.26 0.97 -2.61
N VAL A 130 10.27 -0.33 -2.35
CA VAL A 130 10.68 -1.34 -3.32
C VAL A 130 9.61 -2.38 -3.55
N THR A 131 9.66 -3.06 -4.69
CA THR A 131 8.77 -4.18 -5.01
C THR A 131 9.43 -5.53 -4.75
N GLN A 132 8.64 -6.60 -4.68
CA GLN A 132 9.18 -7.96 -4.49
C GLN A 132 10.15 -8.34 -5.62
N SER A 133 9.81 -7.99 -6.87
CA SER A 133 10.70 -8.21 -8.02
C SER A 133 12.06 -7.53 -7.85
N GLN A 134 12.11 -6.32 -7.27
CA GLN A 134 13.38 -5.65 -6.97
C GLN A 134 14.17 -6.41 -5.90
N ILE A 135 13.51 -6.85 -4.81
CA ILE A 135 14.12 -7.62 -3.72
C ILE A 135 14.69 -8.95 -4.25
N ASP A 136 13.95 -9.65 -5.11
CA ASP A 136 14.35 -10.95 -5.68
C ASP A 136 15.59 -10.83 -6.57
N ASN A 137 15.82 -9.67 -7.18
CA ASN A 137 16.99 -9.38 -8.02
C ASN A 137 18.08 -8.60 -7.25
N ALA A 138 17.91 -8.40 -5.94
CA ALA A 138 18.83 -7.63 -5.12
C ALA A 138 20.12 -8.40 -4.74
N PRO A 139 21.21 -7.70 -4.35
CA PRO A 139 22.39 -8.33 -3.80
C PRO A 139 22.08 -9.01 -2.45
N ALA A 140 22.94 -9.96 -2.05
CA ALA A 140 22.72 -10.81 -0.87
C ALA A 140 22.46 -10.04 0.43
N TRP A 141 23.11 -8.88 0.62
CA TRP A 141 22.93 -8.07 1.81
C TRP A 141 21.53 -7.42 1.89
N VAL A 142 20.89 -7.14 0.75
CA VAL A 142 19.51 -6.63 0.71
C VAL A 142 18.53 -7.75 0.98
N LYS A 143 18.76 -8.93 0.38
CA LYS A 143 17.93 -10.13 0.61
C LYS A 143 17.94 -10.61 2.05
N ALA A 144 18.96 -10.24 2.82
CA ALA A 144 19.06 -10.54 4.25
C ALA A 144 18.20 -9.59 5.12
N ILE A 145 17.66 -8.50 4.56
CA ILE A 145 16.79 -7.57 5.29
C ILE A 145 15.35 -8.07 5.23
N ASN A 146 14.68 -8.11 6.37
CA ASN A 146 13.26 -8.45 6.45
C ASN A 146 12.41 -7.33 5.84
N PRO A 147 11.70 -7.58 4.73
CA PRO A 147 10.85 -6.56 4.11
C PRO A 147 9.60 -6.32 4.95
N VAL A 148 9.28 -5.05 5.18
CA VAL A 148 8.05 -4.63 5.87
C VAL A 148 7.07 -4.11 4.82
N PRO A 149 5.89 -4.74 4.66
CA PRO A 149 4.90 -4.27 3.70
C PRO A 149 4.41 -2.88 4.11
N ILE A 150 4.30 -1.99 3.12
CA ILE A 150 3.61 -0.73 3.35
C ILE A 150 2.12 -1.03 3.30
N GLU A 151 1.45 -0.86 4.44
CA GLU A 151 0.01 -0.70 4.44
C GLU A 151 -0.29 0.63 3.76
N GLU A 152 -1.10 0.61 2.69
CA GLU A 152 -1.62 1.85 2.12
C GLU A 152 -2.40 2.57 3.21
N ALA A 153 -1.82 3.67 3.70
CA ALA A 153 -2.45 4.59 4.62
C ALA A 153 -3.44 5.46 3.84
N ASP A 154 -4.67 5.45 4.32
CA ASP A 154 -5.81 6.23 3.83
C ASP A 154 -5.34 7.64 3.41
N ASP A 155 -5.58 8.00 2.15
CA ASP A 155 -5.46 9.38 1.67
C ASP A 155 -6.56 10.21 2.37
N ASP A 156 -6.23 10.75 3.56
CA ASP A 156 -6.96 11.84 4.23
C ASP A 156 -6.82 13.16 3.46
#